data_AF-A0A3B9PVA7-F1
#
_entry.id   AF-A0A3B9PVA7-F1
#
_cell.length_a   1.000
_cell.length_b   1.000
_cell.length_c   1.000
_cell.angle_alpha   90.00
_cell.angle_beta   90.00
_cell.angle_gamma   90.00
#
_symmetry.space_group_name_H-M   'P 1'
#
loop_
_entity.id
_entity.type
_entity.pdbx_description
1 polymer ?
#
loop_
_entity_poly.entity_id
_entity_poly.type
_entity_poly.pdbx_seq_one_letter_code
_entity_poly.pdbx_strand_id
1 'polypeptide(L)' 'MEDFYCPKCFSKLKRLEGCGAVGYFCDSCKTLISRKKILNHEEMEKRSKKITKKI' A
#
# COMPACT_ATOMS: atom_id res chain seq x y z
N MET A 1 12.25 -9.49 0.56
CA MET A 1 11.56 -8.59 -0.38
C MET A 1 10.49 -7.88 0.41
N GLU A 2 10.58 -6.56 0.58
CA GLU A 2 9.62 -5.79 1.38
C GLU A 2 8.35 -5.53 0.57
N ASP A 3 7.23 -6.07 1.03
CA ASP A 3 5.92 -5.87 0.43
C ASP A 3 5.20 -4.70 1.09
N PHE A 4 4.72 -3.77 0.24
CA PHE A 4 3.97 -2.60 0.66
C PHE A 4 2.54 -2.66 0.15
N TYR A 5 1.62 -2.07 0.91
CA TYR A 5 0.19 -2.14 0.67
C TYR A 5 -0.44 -0.76 0.59
N CYS A 6 -1.48 -0.65 -0.22
CA CYS A 6 -2.23 0.58 -0.39
C CYS A 6 -2.99 0.94 0.89
N PRO A 7 -2.90 2.17 1.41
CA PRO A 7 -3.63 2.58 2.62
C PRO A 7 -5.14 2.70 2.42
N LYS A 8 -5.62 2.66 1.17
CA LYS A 8 -7.05 2.79 0.83
C LYS A 8 -7.72 1.44 0.65
N CYS A 9 -7.14 0.57 -0.17
CA CYS A 9 -7.74 -0.71 -0.56
C CYS A 9 -6.97 -1.93 -0.06
N PHE A 10 -5.86 -1.74 0.66
CA PHE A 10 -5.02 -2.81 1.23
C PHE A 10 -4.42 -3.78 0.19
N SER A 11 -4.51 -3.48 -1.11
CA SER A 11 -3.87 -4.24 -2.16
C SER A 11 -2.36 -3.99 -2.20
N LYS A 12 -1.59 -5.00 -2.62
CA LYS A 12 -0.14 -4.91 -2.80
C LYS A 12 0.22 -3.83 -3.82
N LEU A 13 1.20 -2.99 -3.48
CA LEU A 13 1.71 -1.91 -4.32
C LEU A 13 2.80 -2.42 -5.25
N LYS A 14 2.83 -1.88 -6.46
CA LYS A 14 3.93 -2.06 -7.40
C LYS A 14 5.00 -1.03 -7.11
N ARG A 15 6.22 -1.49 -6.83
CA ARG A 15 7.40 -0.62 -6.78
C ARG A 15 7.78 -0.26 -8.21
N LEU A 16 7.83 1.03 -8.51
CA LEU A 16 8.26 1.57 -9.79
C LEU A 16 9.61 2.23 -9.58
N GLU A 17 10.61 1.83 -10.34
CA GLU A 17 11.95 2.42 -10.30
C GLU A 17 12.26 3.00 -11.67
N GLY A 18 12.68 4.27 -11.73
CA GLY A 18 12.98 4.95 -12.99
C GLY A 18 13.72 6.27 -12.76
N CYS A 19 14.70 6.56 -13.61
CA CYS A 19 15.52 7.79 -13.56
C CYS A 19 16.08 8.10 -12.15
N GLY A 20 16.49 7.08 -11.39
CA GLY A 20 17.02 7.22 -10.03
C GLY A 20 15.97 7.45 -8.93
N ALA A 21 14.69 7.49 -9.25
CA ALA A 21 13.60 7.62 -8.29
C ALA A 21 12.85 6.30 -8.08
N VAL A 22 12.30 6.14 -6.87
CA VAL A 22 11.47 4.99 -6.49
C VAL A 22 10.07 5.49 -6.11
N GLY A 23 9.06 5.04 -6.85
CA GLY A 23 7.64 5.28 -6.59
C GLY A 23 6.89 4.00 -6.22
N TYR A 24 5.69 4.17 -5.67
CA TYR A 24 4.78 3.07 -5.38
C TYR A 24 3.44 3.33 -6.06
N PHE A 25 2.97 2.39 -6.88
CA PHE A 25 1.71 2.51 -7.60
C PHE A 25 0.71 1.46 -7.14
N CYS A 26 -0.51 1.88 -6.87
CA CYS A 26 -1.60 0.97 -6.57
C CYS A 26 -2.35 0.63 -7.86
N ASP A 27 -2.32 -0.65 -8.26
CA ASP A 27 -3.01 -1.10 -9.47
C ASP A 27 -4.54 -1.08 -9.30
N SER A 28 -5.04 -1.46 -8.12
CA SER A 28 -6.48 -1.47 -7.82
C SER A 28 -7.09 -0.07 -7.78
N CYS A 29 -6.37 0.91 -7.24
CA CYS A 29 -6.82 2.31 -7.18
C CYS A 29 -6.34 3.15 -8.38
N LYS A 30 -5.53 2.57 -9.28
CA LYS A 30 -4.87 3.23 -10.42
C LYS A 30 -4.23 4.58 -10.05
N THR A 31 -3.49 4.62 -8.95
CA THR A 31 -2.92 5.87 -8.42
C THR A 31 -1.54 5.70 -7.80
N LEU A 32 -0.74 6.77 -7.82
CA LEU A 32 0.57 6.82 -7.15
C LEU A 32 0.39 7.06 -5.65
N ILE A 33 1.07 6.24 -4.85
CA ILE A 33 1.07 6.30 -3.40
C ILE A 33 2.42 6.83 -2.92
N SER A 34 2.37 7.87 -2.10
CA SER A 34 3.57 8.41 -1.45
C SER A 34 4.17 7.40 -0.48
N ARG A 35 5.50 7.29 -0.44
CA ARG A 35 6.25 6.42 0.48
C ARG A 35 5.88 6.62 1.95
N LYS A 36 5.45 7.82 2.36
CA LYS A 36 5.01 8.11 3.73
C LYS A 36 3.63 7.52 4.08
N LYS A 37 2.85 7.12 3.08
CA LYS A 37 1.46 6.62 3.23
C LYS A 37 1.32 5.13 2.97
N ILE A 38 2.35 4.45 2.47
CA ILE A 38 2.31 3.01 2.24
C ILE A 38 2.18 2.27 3.58
N LEU A 39 1.51 1.13 3.56
CA LEU A 39 1.42 0.25 4.73
C LEU A 39 2.39 -0.90 4.56
N ASN A 40 3.03 -1.32 5.63
CA ASN A 40 3.68 -2.64 5.68
C ASN A 40 2.62 -3.71 5.97
N HIS A 41 3.03 -4.98 5.96
CA HIS A 41 2.14 -6.12 6.21
C HIS A 41 1.38 -5.97 7.54
N GLU A 42 2.09 -5.64 8.61
CA GLU A 42 1.51 -5.52 9.95
C GLU A 42 0.45 -4.40 10.03
N GLU A 43 0.76 -3.21 9.50
CA GLU A 43 -0.13 -2.07 9.48
C GLU A 43 -1.38 -2.33 8.62
N MET A 44 -1.20 -3.01 7.48
CA MET A 44 -2.28 -3.42 6.61
C MET A 44 -3.23 -4.37 7.34
N GLU A 45 -2.70 -5.41 7.99
CA GLU A 45 -3.51 -6.37 8.74
C GLU A 45 -4.29 -5.70 9.88
N LYS A 46 -3.62 -4.84 10.65
CA LYS A 46 -4.25 -4.10 11.76
C LYS A 46 -5.41 -3.25 11.26
N ARG A 47 -5.26 -2.53 10.15
CA ARG A 47 -6.31 -1.67 9.58
C ARG A 47 -7.44 -2.48 8.95
N SER A 48 -7.12 -3.53 8.22
CA SER A 48 -8.11 -4.43 7.62
C SER A 48 -9.00 -5.07 8.69
N LYS A 49 -8.39 -5.60 9.77
CA LYS A 49 -9.11 -6.18 10.93
C LYS A 49 -10.00 -5.15 11.67
N LYS A 50 -9.58 -3.88 11.74
CA LYS A 50 -10.42 -2.81 12.32
C LYS A 50 -11.66 -2.52 11.50
N ILE A 51 -11.58 -2.66 10.17
CA ILE A 51 -12.72 -2.43 9.28
C ILE A 51 -13.73 -3.57 9.39
N THR A 52 -13.27 -4.83 9.44
CA THR A 52 -14.16 -6.00 9.52
C THR A 52 -14.83 -6.18 10.88
N LYS A 53 -14.22 -5.72 11.97
CA LYS A 53 -14.79 -5.77 13.33
C LYS A 53 -15.83 -4.69 13.64
N LYS A 54 -16.09 -3.78 12.69
CA LYS A 54 -17.02 -2.65 12.88
C LYS A 54 -18.43 -2.93 12.33
N ILE A 55 -18.71 -4.18 12.00
CA ILE A 55 -20.01 -4.71 11.57
C ILE A 55 -20.64 -5.47 12.72
#